data_AF-X1PL06-F1
#
_entry.id   AF-X1PL06-F1
#
_cell.length_a   1.000
_cell.length_b   1.000
_cell.length_c   1.000
_cell.angle_alpha   90.00
_cell.angle_beta   90.00
_cell.angle_gamma   90.00
#
_symmetry.space_group_name_H-M   'P 1'
#
loop_
_entity.id
_entity.type
_entity.pdbx_description
1 polymer ?
#
loop_
_entity_poly.entity_id
_entity_poly.type
_entity_poly.pdbx_seq_one_letter_code
_entity_poly.pdbx_strand_id
1 'polypeptide(L)'
;MEDIKSALEIAMEKVENIGEATDEERLRWEYVPEGEKLAVRYLKQRDCSLVVELSKCEEKVRKYIIEGAGDILIRNINLPSNDLAKRNNKRAMDGLKTLKSDKVAVENVYSKIRDILNHYVEQGEQQRKQAYESLKAEFEAKIRQALQLQLGSLMGIRIDVEGQPQFQEEWRRLQTQLDSQYLKLLEEYKQELSAIS
;
A
#
# COMPACT_ATOMS: atom_id res chain seq x y z
N MET A 1 13.23 48.87 20.70
CA MET A 1 14.15 47.74 20.58
C MET A 1 13.28 46.51 20.80
N GLU A 2 13.13 45.65 19.78
CA GLU A 2 12.45 44.37 19.94
C GLU A 2 13.39 43.43 20.68
N ASP A 3 12.98 42.96 21.85
CA ASP A 3 13.73 41.98 22.63
C ASP A 3 13.80 40.66 21.84
N ILE A 4 15.01 40.24 21.49
CA ILE A 4 15.25 38.97 20.79
C ILE A 4 15.03 37.84 21.79
N LYS A 5 13.92 37.11 21.64
CA LYS A 5 13.59 35.96 22.50
C LYS A 5 14.67 34.88 22.43
N SER A 6 14.97 34.28 23.57
CA SER A 6 15.86 33.13 23.68
C SER A 6 15.24 31.88 23.01
N ALA A 7 16.09 30.97 22.54
CA ALA A 7 15.63 29.66 22.04
C ALA A 7 14.81 28.88 23.07
N LEU A 8 15.08 29.08 24.37
CA LEU A 8 14.31 28.50 25.47
C LEU A 8 12.91 29.13 25.58
N GLU A 9 12.80 30.46 25.46
CA GLU A 9 11.51 31.15 25.49
C GLU A 9 10.65 30.75 24.30
N ILE A 10 11.22 30.67 23.10
CA ILE A 10 10.51 30.20 21.90
C ILE A 10 10.06 28.74 22.07
N ALA A 11 10.85 27.90 22.73
CA ALA A 11 10.47 26.51 23.03
C ALA A 11 9.34 26.44 24.07
N MET A 12 9.40 27.24 25.14
CA MET A 12 8.38 27.28 26.17
C MET A 12 7.06 27.87 25.67
N GLU A 13 7.10 28.93 24.84
CA GLU A 13 5.91 29.50 24.19
C GLU A 13 5.26 28.49 23.25
N LYS A 14 6.05 27.66 22.57
CA LYS A 14 5.52 26.56 21.75
C LYS A 14 4.89 25.46 22.61
N VAL A 15 5.48 25.12 23.75
CA VAL A 15 4.93 24.13 24.68
C VAL A 15 3.63 24.62 25.32
N GLU A 16 3.55 25.88 25.74
CA GLU A 16 2.32 26.49 26.25
C GLU A 16 1.20 26.53 25.20
N ASN A 17 1.53 26.81 23.93
CA ASN A 17 0.56 26.81 22.84
C ASN A 17 0.07 25.40 22.44
N ILE A 18 0.82 24.35 22.78
CA ILE A 18 0.45 22.95 22.50
C ILE A 18 -0.46 22.37 23.61
N GLY A 19 -0.42 22.93 24.82
CA GLY A 19 -1.19 22.45 25.98
C GLY A 19 -0.70 21.10 26.53
N GLU A 20 -1.16 20.73 27.73
CA GLU A 20 -0.90 19.39 28.27
C GLU A 20 -1.73 18.34 27.52
N ALA A 21 -1.10 17.21 27.16
CA ALA A 21 -1.80 16.10 26.52
C ALA A 21 -2.93 15.59 27.41
N THR A 22 -4.13 15.53 26.85
CA THR A 22 -5.33 14.98 27.48
C THR A 22 -5.16 13.49 27.79
N ASP A 23 -5.96 12.97 28.72
CA ASP A 23 -5.93 11.54 29.06
C ASP A 23 -6.22 10.65 27.85
N GLU A 24 -7.10 11.09 26.92
CA GLU A 24 -7.37 10.35 25.69
C GLU A 24 -6.16 10.33 24.74
N GLU A 25 -5.41 11.42 24.62
CA GLU A 25 -4.20 11.48 23.81
C GLU A 25 -3.08 10.60 24.38
N ARG A 26 -2.92 10.60 25.71
CA ARG A 26 -1.97 9.71 26.40
C ARG A 26 -2.31 8.24 26.14
N LEU A 27 -3.58 7.86 26.27
CA LEU A 27 -4.05 6.50 25.97
C LEU A 27 -3.84 6.15 24.49
N ARG A 28 -4.08 7.07 23.56
CA ARG A 28 -3.80 6.86 22.13
C ARG A 28 -2.32 6.58 21.89
N TRP A 29 -1.44 7.41 22.42
CA TRP A 29 0.02 7.27 22.24
C TRP A 29 0.56 5.97 22.84
N GLU A 30 -0.04 5.50 23.93
CA GLU A 30 0.35 4.24 24.55
C GLU A 30 -0.18 3.03 23.76
N TYR A 31 -1.47 3.01 23.41
CA TYR A 31 -2.14 1.79 22.96
C TYR A 31 -2.31 1.64 21.44
N VAL A 32 -2.27 2.72 20.65
CA VAL A 32 -2.26 2.61 19.18
C VAL A 32 -1.02 1.83 18.70
N PRO A 33 0.21 2.14 19.15
CA PRO A 33 1.39 1.38 18.75
C PRO A 33 1.33 -0.11 19.15
N GLU A 34 0.68 -0.43 20.28
CA GLU A 34 0.45 -1.83 20.68
C GLU A 34 -0.52 -2.55 19.73
N GLY A 35 -1.56 -1.86 19.27
CA GLY A 35 -2.43 -2.32 18.19
C GLY A 35 -1.68 -2.58 16.89
N GLU A 36 -0.78 -1.67 16.49
CA GLU A 36 0.05 -1.83 15.31
C GLU A 36 0.94 -3.08 15.40
N LYS A 37 1.63 -3.25 16.53
CA LYS A 37 2.47 -4.44 16.82
C LYS A 37 1.64 -5.73 16.77
N LEU A 38 0.44 -5.70 17.33
CA LEU A 38 -0.49 -6.84 17.29
C LEU A 38 -0.87 -7.18 15.85
N ALA A 39 -1.22 -6.21 15.02
CA ALA A 39 -1.54 -6.46 13.61
C ALA A 39 -0.35 -6.99 12.81
N VAL A 40 0.87 -6.46 13.04
CA VAL A 40 2.09 -7.01 12.42
C VAL A 40 2.31 -8.46 12.83
N ARG A 41 2.17 -8.77 14.13
CA ARG A 41 2.27 -10.14 14.64
C ARG A 41 1.21 -11.03 14.00
N TYR A 42 -0.04 -10.57 13.96
CA TYR A 42 -1.14 -11.26 13.31
C TYR A 42 -0.82 -11.58 11.86
N LEU A 43 -0.35 -10.62 11.06
CA LEU A 43 -0.03 -10.86 9.64
C LEU A 43 1.10 -11.89 9.45
N LYS A 44 2.09 -11.93 10.36
CA LYS A 44 3.25 -12.83 10.26
C LYS A 44 3.00 -14.24 10.81
N GLN A 45 2.26 -14.35 11.92
CA GLN A 45 2.11 -15.60 12.68
C GLN A 45 0.72 -16.19 12.46
N ARG A 46 0.64 -17.35 11.80
CA ARG A 46 -0.64 -17.94 11.35
C ARG A 46 -1.61 -18.24 12.49
N ASP A 47 -1.07 -18.62 13.64
CA ASP A 47 -1.73 -19.02 14.89
C ASP A 47 -2.18 -17.83 15.76
N CYS A 48 -1.72 -16.62 15.48
CA CYS A 48 -2.17 -15.43 16.20
C CYS A 48 -3.65 -15.14 15.89
N SER A 49 -4.47 -15.02 16.94
CA SER A 49 -5.92 -14.72 16.84
C SER A 49 -6.21 -13.35 17.43
N LEU A 50 -6.68 -12.41 16.60
CA LEU A 50 -7.07 -11.07 17.07
C LEU A 50 -8.20 -11.13 18.10
N VAL A 51 -9.13 -12.07 17.97
CA VAL A 51 -10.23 -12.27 18.95
C VAL A 51 -9.68 -12.58 20.34
N VAL A 52 -8.70 -13.49 20.42
CA VAL A 52 -8.08 -13.92 21.69
C VAL A 52 -7.22 -12.82 22.28
N GLU A 53 -6.50 -12.07 21.45
CA GLU A 53 -5.63 -11.00 21.93
C GLU A 53 -6.44 -9.79 22.42
N LEU A 54 -7.53 -9.43 21.72
CA LEU A 54 -8.39 -8.32 22.11
C LEU A 54 -9.26 -8.63 23.34
N SER A 55 -9.60 -9.90 23.59
CA SER A 55 -10.36 -10.29 24.79
C SER A 55 -9.55 -10.12 26.08
N LYS A 56 -8.22 -10.13 26.00
CA LYS A 56 -7.30 -9.84 27.12
C LYS A 56 -7.19 -8.35 27.44
N CYS A 57 -7.64 -7.49 26.53
CA CYS A 57 -7.52 -6.03 26.67
C CYS A 57 -8.74 -5.47 27.42
N GLU A 58 -8.48 -4.53 28.33
CA GLU A 58 -9.53 -3.76 29.01
C GLU A 58 -10.38 -3.00 28.00
N GLU A 59 -11.68 -2.88 28.29
CA GLU A 59 -12.66 -2.28 27.37
C GLU A 59 -12.32 -0.81 27.05
N LYS A 60 -11.85 -0.05 28.04
CA LYS A 60 -11.51 1.37 27.90
C LYS A 60 -10.37 1.64 26.92
N VAL A 61 -9.41 0.71 26.81
CA VAL A 61 -8.23 0.86 25.96
C VAL A 61 -8.37 0.12 24.62
N ARG A 62 -9.30 -0.85 24.54
CA ARG A 62 -9.53 -1.68 23.36
C ARG A 62 -9.77 -0.87 22.09
N LYS A 63 -10.46 0.28 22.19
CA LYS A 63 -10.72 1.16 21.04
C LYS A 63 -9.42 1.63 20.34
N TYR A 64 -8.39 1.95 21.11
CA TYR A 64 -7.10 2.43 20.60
C TYR A 64 -6.25 1.29 20.00
N ILE A 65 -6.34 0.09 20.60
CA ILE A 65 -5.67 -1.10 20.05
C ILE A 65 -6.32 -1.50 18.71
N ILE A 66 -7.65 -1.46 18.64
CA ILE A 66 -8.41 -1.70 17.40
C ILE A 66 -8.03 -0.68 16.33
N GLU A 67 -7.90 0.59 16.70
CA GLU A 67 -7.47 1.67 15.80
C GLU A 67 -6.11 1.35 15.16
N GLY A 68 -5.05 1.18 15.96
CA GLY A 68 -3.71 0.89 15.43
C GLY A 68 -3.62 -0.42 14.67
N ALA A 69 -4.34 -1.46 15.12
CA ALA A 69 -4.39 -2.72 14.39
C ALA A 69 -5.09 -2.54 13.04
N GLY A 70 -6.21 -1.82 13.00
CA GLY A 70 -6.97 -1.51 11.79
C GLY A 70 -6.13 -0.82 10.74
N ASP A 71 -5.39 0.21 11.14
CA ASP A 71 -4.53 0.99 10.24
C ASP A 71 -3.46 0.12 9.56
N ILE A 72 -2.78 -0.74 10.33
CA ILE A 72 -1.79 -1.67 9.77
C ILE A 72 -2.43 -2.66 8.81
N LEU A 73 -3.58 -3.24 9.15
CA LEU A 73 -4.24 -4.21 8.28
C LEU A 73 -4.70 -3.56 6.97
N ILE A 74 -5.30 -2.36 7.02
CA ILE A 74 -5.73 -1.61 5.82
C ILE A 74 -4.52 -1.33 4.92
N ARG A 75 -3.41 -0.84 5.48
CA ARG A 75 -2.16 -0.58 4.74
C ARG A 75 -1.58 -1.84 4.09
N ASN A 76 -1.86 -3.02 4.62
CA ASN A 76 -1.37 -4.30 4.10
C ASN A 76 -2.24 -4.90 2.99
N ILE A 77 -3.37 -4.29 2.63
CA ILE A 77 -4.12 -4.66 1.43
C ILE A 77 -3.44 -4.02 0.21
N ASN A 78 -2.86 -4.79 -0.68
CA ASN A 78 -2.07 -4.28 -1.82
C ASN A 78 -2.47 -4.96 -3.14
N LEU A 79 -1.95 -4.50 -4.28
CA LEU A 79 -2.17 -5.22 -5.53
C LEU A 79 -1.54 -6.62 -5.45
N PRO A 80 -2.25 -7.69 -5.86
CA PRO A 80 -1.79 -9.06 -5.70
C PRO A 80 -0.80 -9.46 -6.80
N SER A 81 0.39 -8.83 -6.80
CA SER A 81 1.45 -9.09 -7.79
C SER A 81 2.04 -10.50 -7.69
N ASN A 82 1.76 -11.23 -6.61
CA ASN A 82 2.15 -12.61 -6.41
C ASN A 82 1.23 -13.30 -5.38
N ASP A 83 1.40 -14.62 -5.23
CA ASP A 83 0.63 -15.45 -4.29
C ASP A 83 0.78 -15.05 -2.82
N LEU A 84 1.94 -14.50 -2.44
CA LEU A 84 2.17 -14.02 -1.07
C LEU A 84 1.33 -12.78 -0.81
N ALA A 85 1.33 -11.81 -1.74
CA ALA A 85 0.49 -10.62 -1.67
C ALA A 85 -1.00 -10.98 -1.62
N LYS A 86 -1.45 -11.92 -2.46
CA LYS A 86 -2.84 -12.42 -2.43
C LYS A 86 -3.22 -13.02 -1.08
N ARG A 87 -2.34 -13.83 -0.47
CA ARG A 87 -2.55 -14.40 0.87
C ARG A 87 -2.55 -13.34 1.96
N ASN A 88 -1.65 -12.36 1.87
CA ASN A 88 -1.56 -11.26 2.84
C ASN A 88 -2.81 -10.38 2.79
N ASN A 89 -3.32 -10.05 1.59
CA ASN A 89 -4.57 -9.30 1.43
C ASN A 89 -5.73 -10.02 2.11
N LYS A 90 -5.91 -11.32 1.83
CA LYS A 90 -6.97 -12.12 2.45
C LYS A 90 -6.86 -12.08 3.97
N ARG A 91 -5.66 -12.30 4.50
CA ARG A 91 -5.40 -12.28 5.95
C ARG A 91 -5.70 -10.91 6.56
N ALA A 92 -5.29 -9.82 5.90
CA ALA A 92 -5.57 -8.46 6.35
C ALA A 92 -7.08 -8.17 6.39
N MET A 93 -7.82 -8.57 5.35
CA MET A 93 -9.27 -8.43 5.29
C MET A 93 -9.98 -9.30 6.34
N ASP A 94 -9.56 -10.55 6.55
CA ASP A 94 -10.13 -11.40 7.60
C ASP A 94 -9.92 -10.78 9.01
N GLY A 95 -8.74 -10.21 9.24
CA GLY A 95 -8.44 -9.48 10.47
C GLY A 95 -9.33 -8.24 10.65
N LEU A 96 -9.46 -7.40 9.62
CA LEU A 96 -10.30 -6.20 9.67
C LEU A 96 -11.77 -6.51 9.89
N LYS A 97 -12.28 -7.59 9.26
CA LYS A 97 -13.64 -8.07 9.51
C LYS A 97 -13.86 -8.47 10.96
N THR A 98 -12.80 -8.86 11.68
CA THR A 98 -12.87 -9.11 13.13
C THR A 98 -12.96 -7.80 13.91
N LEU A 99 -12.16 -6.79 13.53
CA LEU A 99 -12.01 -5.52 14.24
C LEU A 99 -13.22 -4.58 14.13
N LYS A 100 -13.80 -4.45 12.94
CA LYS A 100 -14.86 -3.48 12.63
C LYS A 100 -16.22 -3.95 13.14
N SER A 101 -17.01 -3.05 13.70
CA SER A 101 -18.35 -3.38 14.22
C SER A 101 -19.39 -3.50 13.10
N ASP A 102 -19.38 -2.60 12.12
CA ASP A 102 -20.32 -2.60 10.99
C ASP A 102 -19.89 -3.59 9.91
N LYS A 103 -20.36 -4.84 10.05
CA LYS A 103 -20.02 -5.92 9.12
C LYS A 103 -20.60 -5.70 7.71
N VAL A 104 -21.73 -5.00 7.60
CA VAL A 104 -22.41 -4.78 6.32
C VAL A 104 -21.63 -3.75 5.50
N ALA A 105 -21.28 -2.62 6.10
CA ALA A 105 -20.46 -1.61 5.44
C ALA A 105 -19.11 -2.20 5.01
N VAL A 106 -18.47 -2.99 5.87
CA VAL A 106 -17.20 -3.67 5.54
C VAL A 106 -17.35 -4.59 4.33
N GLU A 107 -18.39 -5.44 4.29
CA GLU A 107 -18.58 -6.38 3.18
C GLU A 107 -18.89 -5.68 1.85
N ASN A 108 -19.58 -4.54 1.90
CA ASN A 108 -19.82 -3.71 0.71
C ASN A 108 -18.50 -3.20 0.13
N VAL A 109 -17.59 -2.67 0.96
CA VAL A 109 -16.27 -2.22 0.50
C VAL A 109 -15.40 -3.41 0.07
N TYR A 110 -15.48 -4.54 0.76
CA TYR A 110 -14.75 -5.76 0.38
C TYR A 110 -15.16 -6.28 -0.98
N SER A 111 -16.42 -6.16 -1.35
CA SER A 111 -16.88 -6.53 -2.70
C SER A 111 -16.16 -5.69 -3.75
N LYS A 112 -16.13 -4.36 -3.58
CA LYS A 112 -15.38 -3.45 -4.47
C LYS A 112 -13.88 -3.78 -4.53
N ILE A 113 -13.25 -4.04 -3.38
CA ILE A 113 -11.83 -4.44 -3.29
C ILE A 113 -11.60 -5.78 -4.01
N ARG A 114 -12.48 -6.77 -3.81
CA ARG A 114 -12.35 -8.06 -4.52
C ARG A 114 -12.43 -7.89 -6.02
N ASP A 115 -13.36 -7.06 -6.50
CA ASP A 115 -13.55 -6.82 -7.94
C ASP A 115 -12.32 -6.19 -8.57
N ILE A 116 -11.75 -5.14 -7.96
CA ILE A 116 -10.54 -4.48 -8.49
C ILE A 116 -9.31 -5.40 -8.44
N LEU A 117 -9.12 -6.17 -7.36
CA LEU A 117 -7.98 -7.09 -7.24
C LEU A 117 -8.11 -8.27 -8.21
N ASN A 118 -9.31 -8.79 -8.44
CA ASN A 118 -9.56 -9.83 -9.44
C ASN A 118 -9.28 -9.30 -10.86
N HIS A 119 -9.78 -8.10 -11.17
CA HIS A 119 -9.50 -7.46 -12.46
C HIS A 119 -7.99 -7.25 -12.67
N TYR A 120 -7.24 -6.86 -11.63
CA TYR A 120 -5.79 -6.72 -11.71
C TYR A 120 -5.07 -8.03 -12.06
N VAL A 121 -5.52 -9.16 -11.48
CA VAL A 121 -4.92 -10.48 -11.74
C VAL A 121 -5.30 -10.98 -13.12
N GLU A 122 -6.56 -10.85 -13.51
CA GLU A 122 -7.05 -11.45 -14.75
C GLU A 122 -6.75 -10.56 -15.96
N GLN A 123 -7.42 -9.40 -16.05
CA GLN A 123 -7.31 -8.51 -17.20
C GLN A 123 -6.01 -7.69 -17.17
N GLY A 124 -5.60 -7.25 -15.97
CA GLY A 124 -4.37 -6.48 -15.81
C GLY A 124 -3.11 -7.25 -16.22
N GLU A 125 -3.08 -8.57 -16.01
CA GLU A 125 -1.95 -9.40 -16.44
C GLU A 125 -1.83 -9.42 -17.97
N GLN A 126 -2.95 -9.63 -18.66
CA GLN A 126 -3.00 -9.61 -20.11
C GLN A 126 -2.58 -8.24 -20.68
N GLN A 127 -3.04 -7.14 -20.07
CA GLN A 127 -2.65 -5.77 -20.45
C GLN A 127 -1.14 -5.55 -20.29
N ARG A 128 -0.56 -5.96 -19.15
CA ARG A 128 0.89 -5.87 -18.91
C ARG A 128 1.68 -6.68 -19.92
N LYS A 129 1.23 -7.88 -20.27
CA LYS A 129 1.88 -8.73 -21.29
C LYS A 129 1.88 -8.07 -22.66
N GLN A 130 0.73 -7.55 -23.11
CA GLN A 130 0.62 -6.85 -24.39
C GLN A 130 1.47 -5.56 -24.43
N ALA A 131 1.48 -4.82 -23.32
CA ALA A 131 2.30 -3.62 -23.17
C ALA A 131 3.80 -3.94 -23.26
N TYR A 132 4.23 -5.03 -22.64
CA TYR A 132 5.61 -5.52 -22.71
C TYR A 132 6.02 -5.89 -24.15
N GLU A 133 5.20 -6.71 -24.82
CA GLU A 133 5.46 -7.15 -26.19
C GLU A 133 5.49 -5.95 -27.17
N SER A 134 4.59 -4.98 -26.99
CA SER A 134 4.56 -3.75 -27.78
C SER A 134 5.81 -2.90 -27.56
N LEU A 135 6.19 -2.67 -26.30
CA LEU A 135 7.39 -1.90 -25.94
C LEU A 135 8.64 -2.55 -26.53
N LYS A 136 8.75 -3.88 -26.45
CA LYS A 136 9.87 -4.64 -27.01
C LYS A 136 9.96 -4.46 -28.53
N ALA A 137 8.83 -4.60 -29.23
CA ALA A 137 8.78 -4.41 -30.68
C ALA A 137 9.17 -2.98 -31.10
N GLU A 138 8.72 -1.96 -30.36
CA GLU A 138 9.10 -0.57 -30.63
C GLU A 138 10.60 -0.31 -30.46
N PHE A 139 11.21 -0.86 -29.41
CA PHE A 139 12.66 -0.76 -29.20
C PHE A 139 13.44 -1.51 -30.27
N GLU A 140 13.02 -2.74 -30.62
CA GLU A 140 13.64 -3.50 -31.71
C GLU A 140 13.62 -2.72 -33.02
N ALA A 141 12.49 -2.09 -33.36
CA ALA A 141 12.37 -1.27 -34.56
C ALA A 141 13.31 -0.05 -34.52
N LYS A 142 13.36 0.67 -33.40
CA LYS A 142 14.25 1.83 -33.21
C LYS A 142 15.73 1.44 -33.38
N ILE A 143 16.15 0.33 -32.79
CA ILE A 143 17.54 -0.13 -32.87
C ILE A 143 17.88 -0.58 -34.30
N ARG A 144 16.99 -1.33 -34.96
CA ARG A 144 17.19 -1.72 -36.36
C ARG A 144 17.34 -0.51 -37.27
N GLN A 145 16.50 0.50 -37.08
CA GLN A 145 16.57 1.74 -37.85
C GLN A 145 17.90 2.49 -37.61
N ALA A 146 18.32 2.62 -36.35
CA ALA A 146 19.58 3.27 -36.00
C ALA A 146 20.81 2.53 -36.58
N LEU A 147 20.84 1.20 -36.47
CA LEU A 147 21.94 0.40 -37.01
C LEU A 147 21.94 0.42 -38.55
N GLN A 148 20.77 0.43 -39.20
CA GLN A 148 20.68 0.53 -40.67
C GLN A 148 21.30 1.82 -41.19
N LEU A 149 21.15 2.93 -40.46
CA LEU A 149 21.77 4.22 -40.79
C LEU A 149 23.30 4.22 -40.59
N GLN A 150 23.83 3.43 -39.65
CA GLN A 150 25.28 3.37 -39.37
C GLN A 150 26.05 2.35 -40.21
N LEU A 151 25.47 1.17 -40.45
CA LEU A 151 26.17 0.01 -41.00
C LEU A 151 25.58 -0.49 -42.34
N GLY A 152 24.47 0.08 -42.81
CA GLY A 152 23.78 -0.41 -44.01
C GLY A 152 22.87 -1.61 -43.73
N SER A 153 22.84 -2.63 -44.61
CA SER A 153 21.93 -3.77 -44.47
C SER A 153 22.40 -4.74 -43.39
N LEU A 154 21.52 -5.05 -42.43
CA LEU A 154 21.82 -5.88 -41.26
C LEU A 154 20.99 -7.16 -41.27
N MET A 155 21.16 -7.96 -42.33
CA MET A 155 20.57 -9.29 -42.35
C MET A 155 21.26 -10.19 -41.31
N GLY A 156 20.52 -10.57 -40.26
CA GLY A 156 20.89 -11.66 -39.35
C GLY A 156 21.36 -11.29 -37.95
N ILE A 157 21.44 -10.00 -37.57
CA ILE A 157 21.82 -9.62 -36.20
C ILE A 157 20.62 -9.82 -35.26
N ARG A 158 20.79 -10.64 -34.22
CA ARG A 158 19.85 -10.73 -33.10
C ARG A 158 20.09 -9.55 -32.16
N ILE A 159 19.08 -8.73 -31.95
CA ILE A 159 19.11 -7.62 -31.01
C ILE A 159 18.52 -8.12 -29.70
N ASP A 160 19.33 -8.12 -28.63
CA ASP A 160 18.83 -8.31 -27.28
C ASP A 160 18.36 -6.96 -26.75
N VAL A 161 17.05 -6.73 -26.81
CA VAL A 161 16.39 -5.52 -26.29
C VAL A 161 16.21 -5.60 -24.79
N GLU A 162 15.91 -6.78 -24.27
CA GLU A 162 15.57 -6.98 -22.87
C GLU A 162 16.79 -6.79 -21.96
N GLY A 163 18.00 -7.06 -22.46
CA GLY A 163 19.25 -6.77 -21.76
C GLY A 163 19.60 -5.29 -21.64
N GLN A 164 18.89 -4.38 -22.33
CA GLN A 164 19.26 -2.96 -22.35
C GLN A 164 18.72 -2.20 -21.14
N PRO A 165 19.56 -1.40 -20.43
CA PRO A 165 19.12 -0.62 -19.29
C PRO A 165 17.95 0.34 -19.60
N GLN A 166 17.95 0.95 -20.79
CA GLN A 166 16.90 1.88 -21.22
C GLN A 166 15.54 1.17 -21.38
N PHE A 167 15.53 -0.03 -21.92
CA PHE A 167 14.30 -0.82 -22.02
C PHE A 167 13.76 -1.17 -20.64
N GLN A 168 14.63 -1.59 -19.72
CA GLN A 168 14.24 -1.90 -18.33
C GLN A 168 13.68 -0.69 -17.58
N GLU A 169 14.22 0.51 -17.84
CA GLU A 169 13.72 1.75 -17.26
C GLU A 169 12.33 2.14 -17.79
N GLU A 170 12.16 2.12 -19.11
CA GLU A 170 10.86 2.42 -19.73
C GLU A 170 9.81 1.36 -19.36
N TRP A 171 10.20 0.10 -19.23
CA TRP A 171 9.30 -0.95 -18.76
C TRP A 171 8.82 -0.68 -17.32
N ARG A 172 9.72 -0.36 -16.39
CA ARG A 172 9.34 0.01 -15.01
C ARG A 172 8.40 1.23 -14.98
N ARG A 173 8.66 2.23 -15.82
CA ARG A 173 7.79 3.41 -15.95
C ARG A 173 6.40 3.03 -16.43
N LEU A 174 6.31 2.22 -17.48
CA LEU A 174 5.05 1.75 -18.03
C LEU A 174 4.26 0.89 -17.03
N GLN A 175 4.93 -0.01 -16.30
CA GLN A 175 4.30 -0.78 -15.22
C GLN A 175 3.70 0.13 -14.14
N THR A 176 4.44 1.16 -13.72
CA THR A 176 3.97 2.12 -12.71
C THR A 176 2.70 2.85 -13.20
N GLN A 177 2.65 3.22 -14.48
CA GLN A 177 1.49 3.86 -15.08
C GLN A 177 0.28 2.92 -15.13
N LEU A 178 0.48 1.67 -15.56
CA LEU A 178 -0.56 0.64 -15.59
C LEU A 178 -1.14 0.37 -14.20
N ASP A 179 -0.27 0.31 -13.18
CA ASP A 179 -0.69 0.02 -11.81
C ASP A 179 -1.33 1.23 -11.12
N SER A 180 -1.02 2.47 -11.54
CA SER A 180 -1.48 3.70 -10.87
C SER A 180 -3.00 3.83 -10.76
N GLN A 181 -3.74 3.39 -11.77
CA GLN A 181 -5.20 3.46 -11.78
C GLN A 181 -5.79 2.52 -10.72
N TYR A 182 -5.22 1.31 -10.60
CA TYR A 182 -5.60 0.36 -9.56
C TYR A 182 -5.26 0.87 -8.17
N LEU A 183 -4.06 1.43 -7.99
CA LEU A 183 -3.61 1.95 -6.70
C LEU A 183 -4.49 3.11 -6.22
N LYS A 184 -4.87 4.03 -7.11
CA LYS A 184 -5.74 5.14 -6.76
C LYS A 184 -7.11 4.66 -6.24
N LEU A 185 -7.76 3.77 -6.99
CA LEU A 185 -9.08 3.27 -6.62
C LEU A 185 -9.02 2.37 -5.37
N LEU A 186 -7.95 1.58 -5.22
CA LEU A 186 -7.73 0.81 -3.99
C LEU A 186 -7.54 1.74 -2.78
N GLU A 187 -6.85 2.86 -2.93
CA GLU A 187 -6.66 3.84 -1.86
C GLU A 187 -7.98 4.50 -1.46
N GLU A 188 -8.85 4.83 -2.42
CA GLU A 188 -10.21 5.33 -2.13
C GLU A 188 -10.99 4.31 -1.27
N TYR A 189 -10.93 3.01 -1.60
CA TYR A 189 -11.59 1.97 -0.80
C TYR A 189 -10.94 1.75 0.56
N LYS A 190 -9.62 1.93 0.69
CA LYS A 190 -8.94 1.90 1.98
C LYS A 190 -9.39 3.05 2.88
N GLN A 191 -9.59 4.24 2.32
CA GLN A 191 -10.14 5.38 3.05
C GLN A 191 -11.59 5.12 3.48
N GLU A 192 -12.43 4.55 2.59
CA GLU A 192 -13.77 4.08 2.97
C GLU A 192 -13.71 3.09 4.15
N LEU A 193 -12.81 2.09 4.12
CA LEU A 193 -12.63 1.14 5.23
C LEU A 193 -12.18 1.80 6.54
N SER A 194 -11.31 2.80 6.44
CA SER A 194 -10.80 3.53 7.60
C SER A 194 -11.92 4.28 8.33
N ALA A 195 -12.89 4.81 7.57
CA ALA A 195 -14.02 5.58 8.10
C ALA A 195 -15.12 4.73 8.76
N ILE A 196 -15.12 3.40 8.55
CA ILE A 196 -16.11 2.50 9.16
C ILE A 196 -15.77 2.24 10.64
N SER A 197 -16.77 2.18 11.51
CA SER A 197 -16.64 1.82 12.94
C SER A 197 -16.45 0.33 13.16
#